data_AF-A0A1G5I2I6-F1
#
_entry.id   AF-A0A1G5I2I6-F1
#
_cell.length_a   1.000
_cell.length_b   1.000
_cell.length_c   1.000
_cell.angle_alpha   90.00
_cell.angle_beta   90.00
_cell.angle_gamma   90.00
#
_symmetry.space_group_name_H-M   'P 1'
#
loop_
_entity.id
_entity.type
_entity.pdbx_description
1 polymer ?
#
loop_
_entity_poly.entity_id
_entity_poly.type
_entity_poly.pdbx_seq_one_letter_code
_entity_poly.pdbx_strand_id
1 'polypeptide(L)'
;MILVINAIAVYASFSVNHILAVYWAAVLPTLYALVVAPHALIGRSDIPPATITKILANKWDNAEELTAYVVKYWMALAYPTTSWRKQRNSVVLYLTSFFMGIVYFLKELFAAGMFLFVVGYVLYKMSLRVDRPRSVYANAEFRGGNNNDLARKEWELAAMSIVAFSDLYPDDRKLKDSASDVANDGDVKLLLAKYCHDNEAA
;
A
#
# COMPACT_ATOMS: atom_id res chain seq x y z
N MET A 1 12.26 11.04 10.54
CA MET A 1 12.57 12.21 9.70
C MET A 1 11.32 13.05 9.40
N ILE A 2 10.32 12.53 8.68
CA ILE A 2 9.08 13.28 8.34
C ILE A 2 8.31 13.77 9.58
N LEU A 3 8.18 12.96 10.63
CA LEU A 3 7.54 13.36 11.90
C LEU A 3 8.23 14.57 12.57
N VAL A 4 9.57 14.56 12.55
CA VAL A 4 10.39 15.64 13.14
C VAL A 4 10.30 16.90 12.29
N ILE A 5 10.32 16.76 10.97
CA ILE A 5 10.13 17.88 10.02
C ILE A 5 8.74 18.48 10.20
N ASN A 6 7.68 17.68 10.32
CA ASN A 6 6.33 18.15 10.59
C ASN A 6 6.21 18.84 11.95
N ALA A 7 6.83 18.30 13.00
CA ALA A 7 6.82 18.92 14.32
C ALA A 7 7.53 20.29 14.32
N ILE A 8 8.68 20.40 13.66
CA ILE A 8 9.44 21.66 13.52
C ILE A 8 8.67 22.66 12.65
N ALA A 9 8.07 22.20 11.55
CA ALA A 9 7.26 23.02 10.65
C ALA A 9 6.03 23.60 11.36
N VAL A 10 5.31 22.77 12.12
CA VAL A 10 4.16 23.20 12.93
C VAL A 10 4.61 24.18 14.02
N TYR A 11 5.66 23.85 14.78
CA TYR A 11 6.19 24.73 15.82
C TYR A 11 6.58 26.10 15.25
N ALA A 12 7.33 26.14 14.15
CA ALA A 12 7.75 27.37 13.49
C ALA A 12 6.57 28.21 12.98
N SER A 13 5.53 27.57 12.44
CA SER A 13 4.31 28.25 11.98
C SER A 13 3.51 28.92 13.09
N PHE A 14 3.52 28.37 14.30
CA PHE A 14 2.80 28.94 15.42
C PHE A 14 3.63 29.93 16.26
N SER A 15 4.95 29.84 16.20
CA SER A 15 5.85 30.73 16.95
C SER A 15 6.34 31.93 16.14
N VAL A 16 6.35 31.86 14.80
CA VAL A 16 6.65 33.01 13.93
C VAL A 16 5.34 33.66 13.50
N ASN A 17 5.10 34.89 13.95
CA ASN A 17 3.86 35.66 13.82
C ASN A 17 3.56 36.12 12.37
N HIS A 18 3.87 35.29 11.37
CA HIS A 18 3.65 35.55 9.95
C HIS A 18 2.51 34.68 9.44
N ILE A 19 1.42 35.33 9.02
CA ILE A 19 0.23 34.69 8.41
C ILE A 19 0.63 33.72 7.27
N LEU A 20 1.69 34.02 6.51
CA LEU A 20 2.21 33.20 5.41
C LEU A 20 3.01 31.96 5.86
N ALA A 21 3.62 31.97 7.05
CA ALA A 21 4.43 30.84 7.54
C ALA A 21 3.58 29.58 7.76
N VAL A 22 2.37 29.78 8.32
CA VAL A 22 1.35 28.74 8.53
C VAL A 22 1.04 28.01 7.22
N TYR A 23 0.89 28.75 6.12
CA TYR A 23 0.66 28.18 4.79
C TYR A 23 1.84 27.33 4.31
N TRP A 24 3.07 27.87 4.31
CA TRP A 24 4.22 27.17 3.74
C TRP A 24 4.60 25.90 4.51
N ALA A 25 4.50 25.92 5.84
CA ALA A 25 4.89 24.77 6.65
C ALA A 25 3.90 23.59 6.55
N ALA A 26 2.65 23.85 6.17
CA ALA A 26 1.66 22.82 5.86
C ALA A 26 1.74 22.38 4.39
N VAL A 27 1.90 23.33 3.48
CA VAL A 27 1.89 23.09 2.04
C VAL A 27 3.12 22.33 1.57
N LEU A 28 4.32 22.56 2.12
CA LEU A 28 5.55 21.86 1.71
C LEU A 28 5.54 20.36 2.00
N PRO A 29 5.22 19.89 3.23
CA PRO A 29 5.10 18.45 3.50
C PRO A 29 4.00 17.80 2.68
N THR A 30 2.91 18.53 2.41
CA THR A 30 1.79 18.06 1.61
C THR A 30 2.13 17.97 0.12
N LEU A 31 2.82 18.97 -0.46
CA LEU A 31 3.34 18.95 -1.83
C LEU A 31 4.39 17.85 -2.00
N TYR A 32 5.29 17.70 -1.05
CA TYR A 32 6.23 16.58 -1.03
C TYR A 32 5.48 15.25 -1.01
N ALA A 33 4.43 15.12 -0.19
CA ALA A 33 3.60 13.93 -0.14
C ALA A 33 2.80 13.69 -1.45
N LEU A 34 2.42 14.73 -2.19
CA LEU A 34 1.66 14.61 -3.44
C LEU A 34 2.54 14.37 -4.67
N VAL A 35 3.74 14.94 -4.71
CA VAL A 35 4.65 14.86 -5.86
C VAL A 35 5.59 13.66 -5.72
N VAL A 36 6.19 13.50 -4.53
CA VAL A 36 7.18 12.46 -4.28
C VAL A 36 6.51 11.16 -3.86
N ALA A 37 5.43 11.22 -3.08
CA ALA A 37 4.88 10.01 -2.48
C ALA A 37 4.04 9.11 -3.41
N PRO A 38 3.37 9.55 -4.49
CA PRO A 38 2.80 8.58 -5.44
C PRO A 38 3.89 7.74 -6.12
N HIS A 39 5.02 8.34 -6.45
CA HIS A 39 6.15 7.62 -7.05
C HIS A 39 6.94 6.80 -6.01
N ALA A 40 7.09 7.33 -4.79
CA ALA A 40 7.83 6.66 -3.72
C ALA A 40 7.01 5.63 -2.91
N LEU A 41 5.67 5.72 -2.91
CA LEU A 41 4.74 4.88 -2.13
C LEU A 41 3.84 3.99 -2.98
N ILE A 42 3.53 4.31 -4.25
CA ILE A 42 2.64 3.48 -5.07
C ILE A 42 3.38 2.65 -6.11
N GLY A 43 4.58 3.06 -6.56
CA GLY A 43 5.46 2.30 -7.46
C GLY A 43 4.73 1.71 -8.68
N ARG A 44 4.91 2.30 -9.87
CA ARG A 44 4.30 1.70 -11.06
C ARG A 44 4.96 0.35 -11.35
N SER A 45 4.19 -0.54 -11.97
CA SER A 45 4.78 -1.76 -12.49
C SER A 45 5.78 -1.43 -13.59
N ASP A 46 7.01 -1.91 -13.41
CA ASP A 46 8.06 -1.81 -14.42
C ASP A 46 7.79 -2.76 -15.59
N ILE A 47 6.81 -3.67 -15.43
CA ILE A 47 6.41 -4.67 -16.42
C ILE A 47 5.00 -4.32 -16.94
N PRO A 48 4.77 -4.28 -18.26
CA PRO A 48 3.44 -4.08 -18.81
C PRO A 48 2.45 -5.15 -18.30
N PRO A 49 1.20 -4.78 -17.94
CA PRO A 49 0.20 -5.74 -17.43
C PRO A 49 0.01 -6.95 -18.34
N ALA A 50 -0.02 -6.76 -19.66
CA ALA A 50 -0.15 -7.85 -20.63
C ALA A 50 1.00 -8.87 -20.54
N THR A 51 2.21 -8.40 -20.25
CA THR A 51 3.38 -9.27 -20.05
C THR A 51 3.27 -10.05 -18.74
N ILE A 52 2.81 -9.39 -17.66
CA ILE A 52 2.56 -10.07 -16.37
C ILE A 52 1.52 -11.17 -16.56
N THR A 53 0.39 -10.89 -17.22
CA THR A 53 -0.65 -11.89 -17.49
C THR A 53 -0.11 -13.05 -18.29
N LYS A 54 0.71 -12.79 -19.32
CA LYS A 54 1.32 -13.86 -20.12
C LYS A 54 2.26 -14.76 -19.31
N ILE A 55 3.04 -14.18 -18.40
CA ILE A 55 3.94 -14.95 -17.53
C ILE A 55 3.12 -15.80 -16.54
N LEU A 56 2.11 -15.19 -15.91
CA LEU A 56 1.26 -15.86 -14.93
C LEU A 56 0.37 -16.93 -15.56
N ALA A 57 -0.16 -16.70 -16.77
CA ALA A 57 -1.06 -17.65 -17.46
C ALA A 57 -0.40 -18.99 -17.79
N ASN A 58 0.93 -19.07 -17.78
CA ASN A 58 1.62 -20.35 -17.95
C ASN A 58 1.49 -21.27 -16.73
N LYS A 59 1.20 -20.72 -15.55
CA LYS A 59 1.21 -21.44 -14.28
C LYS A 59 -0.09 -21.32 -13.49
N TRP A 60 -0.85 -20.25 -13.70
CA TRP A 60 -1.98 -19.86 -12.87
C TRP A 60 -3.28 -19.81 -13.66
N ASP A 61 -4.29 -20.56 -13.22
CA ASP A 61 -5.62 -20.59 -13.84
C ASP A 61 -6.36 -19.23 -13.78
N ASN A 62 -6.06 -18.41 -12.79
CA ASN A 62 -6.68 -17.12 -12.53
C ASN A 62 -5.78 -15.92 -12.88
N ALA A 63 -4.90 -16.08 -13.88
CA ALA A 63 -3.86 -15.11 -14.23
C ALA A 63 -4.34 -13.67 -14.46
N GLU A 64 -5.54 -13.47 -15.04
CA GLU A 64 -6.10 -12.12 -15.25
C GLU A 64 -6.45 -11.42 -13.93
N GLU A 65 -7.16 -12.10 -13.04
CA GLU A 65 -7.56 -11.56 -11.73
C GLU A 65 -6.32 -11.33 -10.85
N LEU A 66 -5.35 -12.25 -10.93
CA LEU A 66 -4.07 -12.15 -10.24
C LEU A 66 -3.24 -10.98 -10.77
N THR A 67 -3.18 -10.77 -12.08
CA THR A 67 -2.48 -9.64 -12.68
C THR A 67 -3.09 -8.32 -12.23
N ALA A 68 -4.42 -8.20 -12.26
CA ALA A 68 -5.11 -6.99 -11.82
C ALA A 68 -4.79 -6.68 -10.35
N TYR A 69 -4.72 -7.71 -9.50
CA TYR A 69 -4.36 -7.57 -8.09
C TYR A 69 -2.89 -7.18 -7.90
N VAL A 70 -1.96 -7.84 -8.61
CA VAL A 70 -0.52 -7.56 -8.59
C VAL A 70 -0.23 -6.12 -9.06
N VAL A 71 -0.82 -5.68 -10.17
CA VAL A 71 -0.65 -4.32 -10.67
C VAL A 71 -1.21 -3.29 -9.68
N LYS A 72 -2.37 -3.58 -9.06
CA LYS A 72 -3.00 -2.70 -8.08
C LYS A 72 -2.18 -2.53 -6.80
N TYR A 73 -1.44 -3.56 -6.38
CA TYR A 73 -0.65 -3.57 -5.16
C TYR A 73 0.85 -3.77 -5.41
N TRP A 74 1.32 -3.36 -6.58
CA TRP A 74 2.69 -3.59 -7.06
C TRP A 74 3.74 -3.21 -6.03
N MET A 75 3.61 -2.03 -5.42
CA MET A 75 4.54 -1.57 -4.40
C MET A 75 4.69 -2.51 -3.21
N ALA A 76 3.58 -3.06 -2.73
CA ALA A 76 3.57 -3.94 -1.58
C ALA A 76 4.38 -5.19 -1.90
N LEU A 77 4.17 -5.73 -3.09
CA LEU A 77 4.79 -6.96 -3.55
C LEU A 77 6.27 -6.75 -3.90
N ALA A 78 6.60 -5.70 -4.65
CA ALA A 78 7.96 -5.37 -5.09
C ALA A 78 8.91 -4.95 -3.96
N TYR A 79 8.39 -4.34 -2.88
CA TYR A 79 9.24 -3.83 -1.80
C TYR A 79 8.82 -4.31 -0.40
N PRO A 80 8.92 -5.63 -0.11
CA PRO A 80 8.45 -6.22 1.14
C PRO A 80 9.00 -5.57 2.40
N THR A 81 10.30 -5.28 2.37
CA THR A 81 11.06 -4.83 3.53
C THR A 81 10.82 -3.36 3.86
N THR A 82 10.23 -2.59 2.93
CA THR A 82 10.02 -1.15 3.11
C THR A 82 8.55 -0.72 3.04
N SER A 83 7.64 -1.59 2.59
CA SER A 83 6.19 -1.31 2.49
C SER A 83 5.59 -0.87 3.83
N TRP A 84 5.91 -1.55 4.93
CA TRP A 84 5.48 -1.18 6.28
C TRP A 84 5.92 0.24 6.70
N ARG A 85 7.19 0.60 6.43
CA ARG A 85 7.69 1.96 6.72
C ARG A 85 6.96 3.01 5.89
N LYS A 86 6.62 2.67 4.64
CA LYS A 86 5.87 3.53 3.71
C LYS A 86 4.42 3.70 4.15
N GLN A 87 3.78 2.63 4.64
CA GLN A 87 2.47 2.69 5.26
C GLN A 87 2.48 3.60 6.48
N ARG A 88 3.44 3.43 7.40
CA ARG A 88 3.56 4.28 8.60
C ARG A 88 3.75 5.76 8.24
N ASN A 89 4.58 6.07 7.25
CA ASN A 89 4.76 7.45 6.78
C ASN A 89 3.47 8.02 6.20
N SER A 90 2.72 7.22 5.43
CA SER A 90 1.41 7.62 4.90
C SER A 90 0.40 7.90 6.01
N VAL A 91 0.42 7.07 7.07
CA VAL A 91 -0.43 7.24 8.26
C VAL A 91 -0.16 8.57 8.95
N VAL A 92 1.11 8.84 9.25
CA VAL A 92 1.55 10.10 9.85
C VAL A 92 1.11 11.28 8.98
N LEU A 93 1.31 11.21 7.66
CA LEU A 93 1.01 12.31 6.76
C LEU A 93 -0.50 12.60 6.65
N TYR A 94 -1.36 11.58 6.58
CA TYR A 94 -2.80 11.84 6.53
C TYR A 94 -3.33 12.40 7.86
N LEU A 95 -2.85 11.88 8.99
CA LEU A 95 -3.24 12.38 10.31
C LEU A 95 -2.82 13.84 10.50
N THR A 96 -1.59 14.18 10.07
CA THR A 96 -1.09 15.56 10.08
C THR A 96 -1.96 16.45 9.18
N SER A 97 -2.34 15.97 8.01
CA SER A 97 -3.17 16.73 7.06
C SER A 97 -4.57 16.98 7.63
N PHE A 98 -5.22 15.98 8.25
CA PHE A 98 -6.52 16.17 8.89
C PHE A 98 -6.45 17.09 10.10
N PHE A 99 -5.43 16.95 10.95
CA PHE A 99 -5.23 17.84 12.09
C PHE A 99 -5.08 19.30 11.65
N MET A 100 -4.22 19.56 10.65
CA MET A 100 -4.07 20.90 10.09
C MET A 100 -5.37 21.38 9.45
N GLY A 101 -6.11 20.50 8.76
CA GLY A 101 -7.44 20.80 8.23
C GLY A 101 -8.40 21.33 9.29
N ILE A 102 -8.47 20.69 10.46
CA ILE A 102 -9.28 21.13 11.61
C ILE A 102 -8.81 22.50 12.11
N VAL A 103 -7.50 22.67 12.29
CA VAL A 103 -6.89 23.95 12.73
C VAL A 103 -7.25 25.10 11.79
N TYR A 104 -7.20 24.89 10.48
CA TYR A 104 -7.56 25.91 9.50
C TYR A 104 -9.06 26.24 9.54
N PHE A 105 -9.93 25.25 9.73
CA PHE A 105 -11.36 25.48 9.94
C PHE A 105 -11.63 26.33 11.19
N LEU A 106 -10.95 26.06 12.30
CA LEU A 106 -11.05 26.85 13.53
C LEU A 106 -10.53 28.29 13.39
N LYS A 107 -9.71 28.56 12.37
CA LYS A 107 -9.21 29.89 12.02
C LYS A 107 -10.00 30.57 10.88
N GLU A 108 -11.17 30.02 10.53
CA GLU A 108 -12.02 30.50 9.43
C GLU A 108 -11.36 30.46 8.04
N LEU A 109 -10.27 29.70 7.90
CA LEU A 109 -9.53 29.50 6.66
C LEU A 109 -10.05 28.26 5.93
N PHE A 110 -11.33 28.30 5.54
CA PHE A 110 -12.08 27.15 5.04
C PHE A 110 -11.48 26.51 3.77
N ALA A 111 -11.00 27.31 2.81
CA ALA A 111 -10.44 26.79 1.56
C ALA A 111 -9.15 25.96 1.80
N ALA A 112 -8.25 26.45 2.65
CA ALA A 112 -7.04 25.75 3.02
C ALA A 112 -7.34 24.49 3.85
N GLY A 113 -8.32 24.59 4.75
CA GLY A 113 -8.82 23.44 5.51
C GLY A 113 -9.37 22.33 4.61
N MET A 114 -10.25 22.67 3.68
CA MET A 114 -10.84 21.73 2.72
C MET A 114 -9.79 21.05 1.85
N PHE A 115 -8.80 21.81 1.35
CA PHE A 115 -7.69 21.24 0.59
C PHE A 115 -6.94 20.17 1.39
N LEU A 116 -6.61 20.46 2.66
CA LEU A 116 -5.91 19.51 3.52
C LEU A 116 -6.73 18.28 3.88
N PHE A 117 -8.06 18.41 4.01
CA PHE A 117 -8.94 17.25 4.14
C PHE A 117 -8.91 16.37 2.88
N VAL A 118 -8.95 16.96 1.69
CA VAL A 118 -8.85 16.19 0.42
C VAL A 118 -7.51 15.46 0.34
N VAL A 119 -6.41 16.13 0.66
CA VAL A 119 -5.08 15.49 0.65
C VAL A 119 -4.98 14.42 1.72
N GLY A 120 -5.47 14.67 2.93
CA GLY A 120 -5.55 13.67 4.00
C GLY A 120 -6.32 12.43 3.56
N TYR A 121 -7.45 12.62 2.87
CA TYR A 121 -8.24 11.50 2.35
C TYR A 121 -7.49 10.68 1.30
N VAL A 122 -6.79 11.35 0.37
CA VAL A 122 -5.95 10.66 -0.63
C VAL A 122 -4.84 9.86 0.07
N LEU A 123 -4.12 10.46 1.01
CA LEU A 123 -3.05 9.80 1.76
C LEU A 123 -3.56 8.64 2.63
N TYR A 124 -4.77 8.77 3.19
CA TYR A 124 -5.44 7.69 3.89
C TYR A 124 -5.73 6.52 2.95
N LYS A 125 -6.34 6.78 1.77
CA LYS A 125 -6.57 5.75 0.75
C LYS A 125 -5.26 5.10 0.29
N MET A 126 -4.17 5.87 0.19
CA MET A 126 -2.85 5.32 -0.11
C MET A 126 -2.34 4.43 1.03
N SER A 127 -2.43 4.85 2.29
CA SER A 127 -1.97 4.04 3.43
C SER A 127 -2.65 2.67 3.51
N LEU A 128 -3.92 2.58 3.09
CA LEU A 128 -4.65 1.32 3.05
C LEU A 128 -4.21 0.40 1.91
N ARG A 129 -3.56 0.93 0.86
CA ARG A 129 -3.14 0.17 -0.32
C ARG A 129 -1.68 -0.29 -0.25
N VAL A 130 -0.82 0.49 0.41
CA VAL A 130 0.65 0.32 0.39
C VAL A 130 1.14 -1.05 0.88
N ASP A 131 0.41 -1.71 1.79
CA ASP A 131 0.77 -3.05 2.28
C ASP A 131 -0.44 -4.00 2.34
N ARG A 132 -1.46 -3.72 1.51
CA ARG A 132 -2.75 -4.42 1.58
C ARG A 132 -2.63 -5.94 1.45
N PRO A 133 -1.91 -6.52 0.46
CA PRO A 133 -1.81 -7.97 0.31
C PRO A 133 -1.30 -8.68 1.58
N ARG A 134 -0.25 -8.14 2.22
CA ARG A 134 0.28 -8.73 3.45
C ARG A 134 -0.62 -8.52 4.65
N SER A 135 -1.21 -7.32 4.78
CA SER A 135 -2.14 -7.03 5.87
C SER A 135 -3.42 -7.88 5.81
N VAL A 136 -3.91 -8.17 4.59
CA VAL A 136 -5.05 -9.05 4.36
C VAL A 136 -4.66 -10.49 4.67
N TYR A 137 -3.53 -10.96 4.15
CA TYR A 137 -3.04 -12.32 4.41
C TYR A 137 -2.88 -12.62 5.91
N ALA A 138 -2.31 -11.67 6.67
CA ALA A 138 -2.07 -11.81 8.11
C ALA A 138 -3.33 -11.67 8.98
N ASN A 139 -4.46 -11.21 8.43
CA ASN A 139 -5.67 -10.96 9.21
C ASN A 139 -6.58 -12.20 9.24
N ALA A 140 -6.82 -12.71 10.45
CA ALA A 140 -7.66 -13.88 10.70
C ALA A 140 -9.14 -13.68 10.27
N GLU A 141 -9.66 -12.45 10.24
CA GLU A 141 -11.03 -12.17 9.79
C GLU A 141 -11.21 -12.46 8.30
N PHE A 142 -10.20 -12.12 7.50
CA PHE A 142 -10.19 -12.38 6.06
C PHE A 142 -9.99 -13.87 5.77
N ARG A 143 -9.16 -14.55 6.57
CA ARG A 143 -8.94 -15.99 6.48
C ARG A 143 -10.18 -16.79 6.88
N GLY A 144 -10.79 -16.49 8.01
CA GLY A 144 -11.92 -17.25 8.55
C GLY A 144 -13.20 -17.15 7.72
N GLY A 145 -13.32 -16.13 6.85
CA GLY A 145 -14.45 -15.97 5.93
C GLY A 145 -15.80 -15.86 6.64
N ASN A 146 -15.81 -15.56 7.94
CA ASN A 146 -16.84 -15.99 8.89
C ASN A 146 -18.20 -15.28 8.75
N ASN A 147 -18.46 -14.61 7.62
CA ASN A 147 -19.77 -14.08 7.15
C ASN A 147 -19.68 -13.39 5.76
N ASN A 148 -18.56 -13.50 5.02
CA ASN A 148 -18.39 -12.71 3.78
C ASN A 148 -17.44 -13.38 2.77
N ASP A 149 -18.00 -13.98 1.72
CA ASP A 149 -17.26 -14.62 0.63
C ASP A 149 -16.25 -13.68 -0.04
N LEU A 150 -16.54 -12.37 -0.06
CA LEU A 150 -15.63 -11.37 -0.63
C LEU A 150 -14.34 -11.22 0.19
N ALA A 151 -14.42 -11.34 1.52
CA ALA A 151 -13.25 -11.24 2.39
C ALA A 151 -12.34 -12.46 2.23
N ARG A 152 -12.95 -13.65 2.12
CA ARG A 152 -12.22 -14.88 1.82
C ARG A 152 -11.57 -14.81 0.43
N LYS A 153 -12.29 -14.36 -0.59
CA LYS A 153 -11.73 -14.20 -1.94
C LYS A 153 -10.57 -13.20 -1.98
N GLU A 154 -10.66 -12.09 -1.24
CA GLU A 154 -9.55 -11.14 -1.13
C GLU A 154 -8.33 -11.76 -0.42
N TRP A 155 -8.56 -12.60 0.59
CA TRP A 155 -7.50 -13.36 1.25
C TRP A 155 -6.78 -14.32 0.30
N GLU A 156 -7.54 -15.09 -0.47
CA GLU A 156 -7.01 -16.03 -1.45
C GLU A 156 -6.18 -15.31 -2.52
N LEU A 157 -6.70 -14.22 -3.09
CA LEU A 157 -5.97 -13.39 -4.06
C LEU A 157 -4.72 -12.77 -3.45
N ALA A 158 -4.78 -12.32 -2.19
CA ALA A 158 -3.62 -11.79 -1.50
C ALA A 158 -2.53 -12.85 -1.35
N ALA A 159 -2.86 -14.05 -0.87
CA ALA A 159 -1.92 -15.15 -0.69
C ALA A 159 -1.30 -15.59 -2.03
N MET A 160 -2.13 -15.84 -3.05
CA MET A 160 -1.68 -16.23 -4.38
C MET A 160 -0.80 -15.15 -5.00
N SER A 161 -1.14 -13.86 -4.84
CA SER A 161 -0.35 -12.77 -5.41
C SER A 161 1.05 -12.67 -4.80
N ILE A 162 1.22 -13.00 -3.51
CA ILE A 162 2.54 -13.00 -2.88
C ILE A 162 3.42 -14.11 -3.47
N VAL A 163 2.85 -15.29 -3.69
CA VAL A 163 3.57 -16.43 -4.28
C VAL A 163 3.87 -16.16 -5.75
N ALA A 164 2.86 -15.80 -6.54
CA ALA A 164 2.97 -15.54 -7.97
C ALA A 164 3.89 -14.36 -8.31
N PHE A 165 4.01 -13.38 -7.43
CA PHE A 165 4.94 -12.27 -7.65
C PHE A 165 6.40 -12.72 -7.63
N SER A 166 6.73 -13.80 -6.89
CA SER A 166 8.09 -14.37 -6.91
C SER A 166 8.44 -15.02 -8.26
N ASP A 167 7.45 -15.48 -9.03
CA ASP A 167 7.66 -15.99 -10.40
C ASP A 167 8.11 -14.88 -11.36
N LEU A 168 7.73 -13.61 -11.10
CA LEU A 168 8.14 -12.46 -11.92
C LEU A 168 9.61 -12.06 -11.69
N TYR A 169 10.18 -12.43 -10.54
CA TYR A 169 11.54 -12.06 -10.13
C TYR A 169 12.28 -13.28 -9.54
N PRO A 170 12.62 -14.29 -10.36
CA PRO A 170 13.21 -15.54 -9.87
C PRO A 170 14.59 -15.36 -9.22
N ASP A 171 15.28 -14.26 -9.50
CA ASP A 171 16.62 -14.00 -8.94
C ASP A 171 16.58 -13.25 -7.58
N ASP A 172 15.42 -12.74 -7.15
CA ASP A 172 15.30 -12.03 -5.88
C ASP A 172 15.04 -13.02 -4.72
N ARG A 173 16.10 -13.28 -3.94
CA ARG A 173 16.04 -14.17 -2.77
C ARG A 173 15.02 -13.72 -1.74
N LYS A 174 14.86 -12.41 -1.49
CA LYS A 174 13.95 -11.92 -0.44
C LYS A 174 12.49 -12.14 -0.81
N LEU A 175 12.16 -12.03 -2.11
CA LEU A 175 10.83 -12.33 -2.61
C LEU A 175 10.54 -13.83 -2.56
N LYS A 176 11.53 -14.66 -2.89
CA LYS A 176 11.42 -16.13 -2.76
C LYS A 176 11.23 -16.59 -1.33
N ASP A 177 12.00 -16.07 -0.39
CA ASP A 177 11.87 -16.42 1.03
C ASP A 177 10.46 -16.08 1.52
N SER A 178 10.00 -14.84 1.26
CA SER A 178 8.65 -14.40 1.63
C SER A 178 7.54 -15.22 0.95
N ALA A 179 7.73 -15.66 -0.30
CA ALA A 179 6.78 -16.52 -0.99
C ALA A 179 6.77 -17.94 -0.43
N SER A 180 7.94 -18.46 -0.04
CA SER A 180 8.06 -19.80 0.55
C SER A 180 7.38 -19.90 1.92
N ASP A 181 7.48 -18.86 2.75
CA ASP A 181 6.79 -18.80 4.04
C ASP A 181 5.27 -18.85 3.86
N VAL A 182 4.75 -18.16 2.85
CA VAL A 182 3.32 -18.14 2.52
C VAL A 182 2.87 -19.46 1.87
N ALA A 183 3.68 -20.03 0.97
CA ALA A 183 3.38 -21.30 0.32
C ALA A 183 3.40 -22.49 1.30
N ASN A 184 4.10 -22.36 2.44
CA ASN A 184 4.14 -23.38 3.47
C ASN A 184 2.91 -23.40 4.38
N ASP A 185 2.06 -22.37 4.36
CA ASP A 185 0.79 -22.35 5.10
C ASP A 185 -0.18 -23.41 4.54
N GLY A 186 -0.75 -24.24 5.41
CA GLY A 186 -1.62 -25.36 5.03
C GLY A 186 -2.85 -24.95 4.20
N ASP A 187 -3.46 -23.79 4.49
CA ASP A 187 -4.60 -23.31 3.71
C ASP A 187 -4.16 -22.79 2.34
N VAL A 188 -2.95 -22.24 2.27
CA VAL A 188 -2.38 -21.75 1.01
C VAL A 188 -1.95 -22.91 0.12
N LYS A 189 -1.43 -24.01 0.68
CA LYS A 189 -1.11 -25.22 -0.10
C LYS A 189 -2.31 -25.76 -0.86
N LEU A 190 -3.49 -25.77 -0.23
CA LEU A 190 -4.74 -26.18 -0.87
C LEU A 190 -5.14 -25.23 -2.01
N LEU A 191 -4.92 -23.92 -1.84
CA LEU A 191 -5.15 -22.95 -2.91
C LEU A 191 -4.19 -23.12 -4.07
N LEU A 192 -2.89 -23.32 -3.77
CA LEU A 192 -1.88 -23.52 -4.80
C LEU A 192 -2.12 -24.81 -5.58
N ALA A 193 -2.50 -25.91 -4.93
CA ALA A 193 -2.88 -27.13 -5.62
C ALA A 193 -4.13 -26.97 -6.51
N LYS A 194 -5.00 -26.01 -6.20
CA LYS A 194 -6.22 -25.74 -6.98
C LYS A 194 -5.99 -24.81 -8.18
N TYR A 195 -5.08 -23.85 -8.06
CA TYR A 195 -4.93 -22.75 -9.03
C TYR A 195 -3.56 -22.69 -9.72
N CYS A 196 -2.56 -23.44 -9.25
CA CYS A 196 -1.20 -23.43 -9.79
C CYS A 196 -0.81 -24.81 -10.35
N HIS A 197 -0.51 -24.88 -11.64
CA HIS A 197 -0.23 -26.13 -12.37
C HIS A 197 1.12 -26.77 -11.99
N ASP A 198 2.08 -26.00 -11.48
CA ASP A 198 3.41 -26.52 -11.11
C ASP A 198 3.38 -27.32 -9.79
N ASN A 199 2.29 -27.24 -9.01
CA ASN A 199 2.19 -27.87 -7.70
C ASN A 199 1.81 -29.37 -7.75
N GLU A 200 1.51 -29.93 -8.92
CA GLU A 200 1.25 -31.37 -9.09
C GLU A 200 2.54 -32.22 -9.19
N ALA A 201 3.73 -31.59 -9.16
CA ALA A 201 5.02 -32.26 -9.35
C ALA A 201 5.86 -32.46 -8.06
N ALA A 202 5.26 -32.35 -6.87
CA ALA A 202 5.94 -32.58 -5.58
C ALA A 202 5.29 -33.69 -4.74
#